data_AF-A0A1H7Z7X6-F1
#
_entry.id   AF-A0A1H7Z7X6-F1
#
_cell.length_a   1.000
_cell.length_b   1.000
_cell.length_c   1.000
_cell.angle_alpha   90.00
_cell.angle_beta   90.00
_cell.angle_gamma   90.00
#
_symmetry.space_group_name_H-M   'P 1'
#
loop_
_entity.id
_entity.type
_entity.pdbx_description
1 polymer ?
#
loop_
_entity_poly.entity_id
_entity_poly.type
_entity_poly.pdbx_seq_one_letter_code
_entity_poly.pdbx_strand_id
1 'polypeptide(L)'
;MLLEILRIIIIFMILGGVGGAIIGNIYTINEATESYSWLGAVAILLLLFVLYRNKLQFSGWYKGEGRAKLPKSVSLTLILSSILLILLPFVLGALLS
;
A
#
# COMPACT_ATOMS: atom_id res chain seq x y z
N MET A 1 15.92 -15.94 7.55
CA MET A 1 14.49 -16.32 7.35
C MET A 1 13.61 -15.64 8.38
N LEU A 2 13.70 -15.96 9.68
CA LEU A 2 12.84 -15.36 10.71
C LEU A 2 13.05 -13.84 10.88
N LEU A 3 14.30 -13.39 10.83
CA LEU A 3 14.67 -11.97 10.93
C LEU A 3 14.16 -11.15 9.73
N GLU A 4 14.17 -11.72 8.52
CA GLU A 4 13.59 -11.08 7.34
C GLU A 4 12.08 -10.91 7.45
N ILE A 5 11.37 -11.92 7.96
CA ILE A 5 9.92 -11.85 8.20
C ILE A 5 9.60 -10.77 9.23
N LEU A 6 10.35 -10.75 10.34
CA LEU A 6 10.22 -9.71 11.36
C LEU A 6 10.43 -8.31 10.77
N ARG A 7 11.44 -8.13 9.91
CA ARG A 7 11.69 -6.85 9.24
C ARG A 7 10.54 -6.43 8.33
N ILE A 8 9.94 -7.37 7.60
CA ILE A 8 8.76 -7.10 6.76
C ILE A 8 7.62 -6.60 7.63
N ILE A 9 7.31 -7.32 8.71
CA ILE A 9 6.21 -6.99 9.62
C ILE A 9 6.40 -5.59 10.20
N ILE A 10 7.61 -5.27 10.69
CA ILE A 10 7.91 -3.94 11.25
C ILE A 10 7.74 -2.85 10.21
N ILE A 11 8.27 -3.03 9.00
CA ILE A 11 8.13 -2.05 7.91
C ILE A 11 6.66 -1.83 7.54
N PHE A 12 5.89 -2.91 7.41
CA PHE A 12 4.48 -2.84 7.04
C PHE A 12 3.64 -2.21 8.14
N MET A 13 3.96 -2.49 9.41
CA MET A 13 3.27 -1.88 10.55
C MET A 13 3.56 -0.38 10.64
N ILE A 14 4.82 0.04 10.51
CA ILE A 14 5.21 1.45 10.58
C ILE A 14 4.67 2.22 9.38
N LEU A 15 5.01 1.80 8.16
CA LEU A 15 4.61 2.54 6.97
C LEU A 15 3.12 2.41 6.68
N GLY A 16 2.53 1.24 6.96
CA GLY A 16 1.09 1.03 6.83
C GLY A 16 0.30 1.80 7.88
N GLY A 17 0.78 1.85 9.12
CA GLY A 17 0.17 2.67 10.18
C GLY A 17 0.25 4.16 9.87
N VAL A 18 1.42 4.66 9.46
CA VAL A 18 1.60 6.07 9.06
C VAL A 18 0.74 6.40 7.84
N GLY A 19 0.79 5.59 6.79
CA GLY A 19 -0.01 5.79 5.59
C GLY A 19 -1.51 5.74 5.89
N GLY A 20 -1.93 4.78 6.73
CA GLY A 20 -3.32 4.61 7.14
C GLY A 20 -3.83 5.77 7.97
N ALA A 21 -3.02 6.29 8.90
CA ALA A 21 -3.37 7.49 9.67
C ALA A 21 -3.52 8.72 8.76
N ILE A 22 -2.61 8.93 7.81
CA ILE A 22 -2.68 10.05 6.86
C ILE A 22 -3.94 9.95 6.00
N ILE A 23 -4.15 8.81 5.34
CA ILE A 23 -5.30 8.62 4.44
C ILE A 23 -6.62 8.58 5.22
N GLY A 24 -6.64 7.97 6.40
CA GLY A 24 -7.83 7.94 7.27
C GLY A 24 -8.31 9.33 7.64
N ASN A 25 -7.41 10.23 8.03
CA ASN A 25 -7.74 11.64 8.31
C ASN A 25 -8.25 12.40 7.08
N ILE A 26 -7.89 11.97 5.87
CA ILE A 26 -8.41 12.57 4.63
C ILE A 26 -9.85 12.08 4.37
N TYR A 27 -10.17 10.83 4.68
CA TYR A 27 -11.50 10.27 4.43
C TYR A 27 -12.58 10.69 5.43
N THR A 28 -12.22 11.27 6.57
CA THR A 28 -13.18 11.84 7.54
C THR A 28 -13.81 13.16 7.07
N ILE A 29 -13.39 13.70 5.91
CA ILE A 29 -13.96 14.93 5.33
C ILE A 29 -15.45 14.75 4.96
N ASN A 30 -15.89 13.52 4.65
CA ASN A 30 -17.27 13.21 4.30
C ASN A 30 -17.65 11.81 4.82
N GLU A 31 -18.84 11.66 5.42
CA GLU A 31 -19.36 10.37 5.92
C GLU A 31 -19.43 9.30 4.82
N ALA A 32 -19.79 9.70 3.59
CA ALA A 32 -19.84 8.79 2.45
C ALA A 32 -18.45 8.29 2.05
N THR A 33 -17.40 9.12 2.18
CA THR A 33 -16.01 8.70 1.91
C THR A 33 -15.44 7.85 3.05
N GLU A 34 -15.89 8.08 4.28
CA GLU A 34 -15.49 7.30 5.45
C GLU A 34 -15.92 5.83 5.33
N SER A 35 -17.14 5.57 4.83
CA SER A 35 -17.66 4.21 4.60
C SER A 35 -16.78 3.38 3.66
N TYR A 36 -16.15 4.03 2.67
CA TYR A 36 -15.26 3.39 1.70
C TYR A 36 -13.76 3.46 2.06
N SER A 37 -13.41 3.92 3.27
CA SER A 37 -12.03 4.13 3.71
C SER A 37 -11.13 2.88 3.64
N TRP A 38 -11.72 1.69 3.73
CA TRP A 38 -11.02 0.41 3.60
C TRP A 38 -10.32 0.23 2.24
N LEU A 39 -10.81 0.90 1.17
CA LEU A 39 -10.15 0.91 -0.15
C LEU A 39 -8.78 1.59 -0.07
N GLY A 40 -8.63 2.64 0.74
CA GLY A 40 -7.33 3.27 0.99
C GLY A 40 -6.36 2.33 1.71
N ALA A 41 -6.84 1.50 2.64
CA ALA A 41 -6.00 0.49 3.29
C ALA A 41 -5.47 -0.54 2.28
N VAL A 42 -6.31 -1.01 1.35
CA VAL A 42 -5.88 -1.91 0.26
C VAL A 42 -4.85 -1.21 -0.64
N ALA A 43 -5.05 0.06 -0.98
CA ALA A 43 -4.10 0.82 -1.78
C ALA A 43 -2.73 0.96 -1.10
N ILE A 44 -2.71 1.24 0.21
CA ILE A 44 -1.48 1.32 1.00
C ILE A 44 -0.74 -0.02 0.97
N LEU A 45 -1.45 -1.14 1.16
CA LEU A 45 -0.85 -2.47 1.08
C LEU A 45 -0.21 -2.75 -0.28
N LEU A 46 -0.86 -2.37 -1.38
CA LEU A 46 -0.30 -2.51 -2.73
C LEU A 46 0.97 -1.66 -2.92
N LEU A 47 0.97 -0.41 -2.47
CA LEU A 47 2.15 0.46 -2.54
C LEU A 47 3.32 -0.10 -1.72
N LEU A 48 3.04 -0.59 -0.51
CA LEU A 48 4.03 -1.23 0.36
C LEU A 48 4.59 -2.50 -0.27
N PHE A 49 3.73 -3.31 -0.89
CA PHE A 49 4.16 -4.50 -1.62
C PHE A 49 5.12 -4.16 -2.76
N VAL A 50 4.81 -3.16 -3.59
CA VAL A 50 5.67 -2.72 -4.69
C VAL A 50 6.99 -2.16 -4.16
N LEU A 51 6.95 -1.28 -3.15
CA LEU A 51 8.14 -0.72 -2.52
C LEU A 51 9.04 -1.81 -1.93
N TYR A 52 8.42 -2.79 -1.28
CA TYR A 52 9.14 -3.91 -0.70
C TYR A 52 9.81 -4.76 -1.78
N ARG A 53 9.05 -5.24 -2.77
CA ARG A 53 9.57 -6.13 -3.83
C ARG A 53 10.62 -5.47 -4.72
N ASN A 54 10.62 -4.14 -4.89
CA ASN A 54 11.55 -3.47 -5.79
C ASN A 54 12.77 -2.82 -5.11
N LYS A 55 12.65 -2.41 -3.84
CA LYS A 55 13.71 -1.68 -3.14
C LYS A 55 14.09 -2.35 -1.82
N LEU A 56 13.14 -2.47 -0.89
CA LEU A 56 13.48 -2.89 0.48
C LEU A 56 13.94 -4.35 0.51
N GLN A 57 13.38 -5.25 -0.28
CA GLN A 57 13.79 -6.65 -0.31
C GLN A 57 15.30 -6.81 -0.58
N PHE A 58 15.92 -5.91 -1.36
CA PHE A 58 17.35 -5.95 -1.70
C PHE A 58 18.29 -5.39 -0.62
N SER A 59 17.78 -4.60 0.33
CA SER A 59 18.59 -4.05 1.41
C SER A 59 18.85 -5.03 2.56
N GLY A 60 18.29 -6.24 2.50
CA GLY A 60 18.42 -7.25 3.55
C GLY A 60 19.63 -8.17 3.41
N TRP A 61 19.96 -8.86 4.49
CA TRP A 61 21.08 -9.79 4.58
C TRP A 61 20.91 -11.08 3.75
N TYR A 62 19.67 -11.55 3.52
CA TYR A 62 19.41 -12.77 2.76
C TYR A 62 19.62 -12.68 1.24
N LYS A 63 20.74 -13.15 0.69
CA LYS A 63 21.01 -13.13 -0.78
C LYS A 63 20.51 -14.38 -1.56
N GLY A 64 19.48 -15.08 -1.07
CA GLY A 64 19.02 -16.33 -1.69
C GLY A 64 18.28 -16.16 -3.03
N GLU A 65 18.10 -17.29 -3.73
CA GLU A 65 17.40 -17.38 -5.02
C GLU A 65 15.93 -16.94 -4.88
N GLY A 66 15.44 -16.09 -5.80
CA GLY A 66 14.08 -15.51 -5.78
C GLY A 66 14.00 -13.99 -5.53
N ARG A 67 15.14 -13.32 -5.32
CA ARG A 67 15.26 -11.85 -5.33
C ARG A 67 15.22 -11.27 -6.75
N ALA A 68 14.06 -11.35 -7.39
CA ALA A 68 13.80 -10.65 -8.65
C ALA A 68 12.91 -9.42 -8.38
N LYS A 69 13.30 -8.27 -8.96
CA LYS A 69 12.44 -7.10 -9.00
C LYS A 69 11.18 -7.45 -9.80
N LEU A 70 10.07 -6.82 -9.47
CA LEU A 70 8.90 -6.91 -10.33
C LEU A 70 9.26 -6.28 -11.70
N PRO A 71 8.72 -6.82 -12.81
CA PRO A 71 8.78 -6.13 -14.09
C PRO A 71 8.26 -4.69 -13.95
N LYS A 72 8.85 -3.77 -14.72
CA LYS A 72 8.46 -2.36 -14.66
C LYS A 72 6.97 -2.16 -14.95
N SER A 73 6.42 -2.91 -15.91
CA SER A 73 5.00 -2.90 -16.25
C SER A 73 4.12 -3.27 -15.06
N VAL A 74 4.39 -4.41 -14.40
CA VAL A 74 3.63 -4.87 -13.23
C VAL A 74 3.71 -3.87 -12.08
N SER A 75 4.90 -3.33 -11.83
CA SER A 75 5.09 -2.30 -10.79
C SER A 75 4.26 -1.06 -11.08
N LEU A 76 4.27 -0.58 -12.33
CA LEU A 76 3.51 0.58 -12.76
C LEU A 76 2.00 0.32 -12.64
N THR A 77 1.52 -0.83 -13.11
CA THR A 77 0.10 -1.22 -13.00
C THR A 77 -0.35 -1.22 -11.54
N LEU A 78 0.41 -1.85 -10.63
CA LEU A 78 0.07 -1.88 -9.21
C LEU A 78 0.05 -0.48 -8.57
N ILE A 79 1.00 0.38 -8.93
CA ILE A 79 1.02 1.77 -8.44
C ILE A 79 -0.21 2.53 -8.96
N LEU A 80 -0.53 2.43 -10.26
CA LEU A 80 -1.69 3.08 -10.85
C LEU A 80 -3.00 2.57 -10.23
N SER A 81 -3.14 1.26 -10.06
CA SER A 81 -4.29 0.66 -9.36
C SER A 81 -4.40 1.16 -7.92
N SER A 82 -3.28 1.34 -7.21
CA SER A 82 -3.29 1.89 -5.86
C SER A 82 -3.77 3.34 -5.84
N ILE A 83 -3.30 4.17 -6.79
CA ILE A 83 -3.75 5.56 -6.92
C ILE A 83 -5.26 5.61 -7.19
N LEU A 84 -5.75 4.77 -8.11
CA LEU A 84 -7.18 4.67 -8.40
C LEU A 84 -7.98 4.28 -7.16
N LEU A 85 -7.51 3.29 -6.39
CA LEU A 85 -8.16 2.87 -5.14
C LEU A 85 -8.19 3.96 -4.07
N ILE A 86 -7.18 4.83 -4.00
CA ILE A 86 -7.17 5.97 -3.06
C ILE A 86 -8.25 7.00 -3.44
N LEU A 87 -8.46 7.21 -4.74
CA LEU A 87 -9.41 8.19 -5.27
C LEU A 87 -10.85 7.66 -5.30
N LEU A 88 -11.02 6.34 -5.35
CA LEU A 88 -12.32 5.69 -5.52
C LEU A 88 -13.35 6.04 -4.43
N PRO A 89 -13.00 6.11 -3.12
CA PRO A 89 -13.91 6.57 -2.08
C PRO A 89 -14.54 7.93 -2.36
N PHE A 90 -13.81 8.88 -2.95
CA PHE A 90 -14.36 10.21 -3.28
C PHE A 90 -15.37 10.15 -4.41
N VAL A 91 -15.09 9.35 -5.44
CA VAL A 91 -15.99 9.17 -6.58
C VAL A 91 -17.26 8.44 -6.14
N LEU A 92 -17.13 7.37 -5.36
CA LEU A 92 -18.26 6.63 -4.81
C LEU A 92 -19.07 7.49 -3.83
N GLY A 93 -18.38 8.23 -2.96
CA GLY A 93 -18.98 9.17 -2.04
C GLY A 93 -19.79 10.23 -2.77
N ALA A 94 -19.30 10.77 -3.89
CA ALA A 94 -20.03 11.77 -4.68
C ALA A 94 -21.19 11.21 -5.52
N LEU A 95 -21.12 9.94 -5.93
CA LEU A 95 -22.15 9.29 -6.76
C LEU A 95 -23.29 8.66 -5.95
N LEU A 96 -23.00 8.23 -4.72
CA LEU A 96 -23.92 7.47 -3.87
C LEU A 96 -24.42 8.30 -2.65
N SER A 97 -23.95 9.54 -2.49
CA SER A 97 -24.48 10.52 -1.53
C SER A 97 -25.79 11.14 -1.98
#